data_AF-A0A067BG76-F1
#
_entry.id   AF-A0A067BG76-F1
#
_cell.length_a   1.000
_cell.length_b   1.000
_cell.length_c   1.000
_cell.angle_alpha   90.00
_cell.angle_beta   90.00
_cell.angle_gamma   90.00
#
_symmetry.space_group_name_H-M   'P 1'
#
loop_
_entity.id
_entity.type
_entity.pdbx_description
1 polymer ?
#
loop_
_entity_poly.entity_id
_entity_poly.type
_entity_poly.pdbx_seq_one_letter_code
_entity_poly.pdbx_strand_id
1 'polypeptide(L)'
;MLSVSKLAVCLGLLASSAMGQFCFQSVEKIGADQSYNLTLSADVSTKTITHDKATYIALHFNQLDLPHGASVTVSAPDGQNAVTYTGKHSDFYAEFIRGDAAKVTYHAPPKGKGASPVISIDRYASGFPENSQKHPEAICGKDDSEAAICYKDKEPTQYKKAQAVARLFMNGSGLCTGWLFGSEGHLITNNHCIGDASKAKNVQVEFAAECATCNDPNNTKQLGCKGKVVASSVEFIHTNKALDYTLVKINSKDLAAYGYLTARESGP
;
A
#
# COMPACT_ATOMS: atom_id res chain seq x y z
N MET A 1 21.87 63.41 -39.54
CA MET A 1 23.19 63.20 -38.93
C MET A 1 23.16 61.89 -38.16
N LEU A 2 24.12 60.98 -38.43
CA LEU A 2 24.40 59.66 -37.79
C LEU A 2 23.27 58.61 -37.91
N SER A 3 23.24 57.66 -38.85
CA SER A 3 24.18 56.56 -39.17
C SER A 3 24.56 55.68 -37.96
N VAL A 4 24.14 54.40 -37.95
CA VAL A 4 24.99 53.23 -38.28
C VAL A 4 24.19 51.95 -38.04
N SER A 5 24.13 51.15 -39.10
CA SER A 5 23.67 49.77 -39.20
C SER A 5 24.52 48.77 -38.39
N LYS A 6 23.89 47.81 -37.70
CA LYS A 6 24.37 46.43 -37.43
C LYS A 6 23.13 45.54 -37.24
N LEU A 7 22.66 44.81 -38.24
CA LEU A 7 23.05 43.43 -38.59
C LEU A 7 22.83 42.41 -37.46
N ALA A 8 21.70 41.70 -37.50
CA ALA A 8 21.60 40.30 -37.07
C ALA A 8 20.35 39.66 -37.70
N VAL A 9 20.59 38.94 -38.80
CA VAL A 9 19.74 37.86 -39.30
C VAL A 9 19.73 36.74 -38.28
N CYS A 10 18.55 36.23 -37.92
CA CYS A 10 18.26 34.86 -37.48
C CYS A 10 16.73 34.72 -37.49
N LEU A 11 16.13 34.45 -38.64
CA LEU A 11 15.72 33.10 -39.07
C LEU A 11 15.07 32.29 -37.94
N GLY A 12 13.77 32.07 -38.11
CA GLY A 12 12.91 31.42 -37.14
C GLY A 12 13.35 29.99 -36.83
N LEU A 13 13.34 29.70 -35.54
CA LEU A 13 13.09 28.39 -34.98
C LEU A 13 12.15 28.65 -33.80
N LEU A 14 10.85 28.60 -34.07
CA LEU A 14 9.86 28.28 -33.05
C LEU A 14 10.19 26.84 -32.62
N ALA A 15 11.11 26.72 -31.68
CA ALA A 15 11.21 25.51 -30.90
C ALA A 15 9.90 25.42 -30.13
N SER A 16 9.00 24.57 -30.60
CA SER A 16 7.94 24.01 -29.79
C SER A 16 8.61 23.36 -28.58
N SER A 17 8.81 24.14 -27.52
CA SER A 17 9.05 23.59 -26.21
C SER A 17 7.77 22.87 -25.87
N ALA A 18 7.73 21.57 -26.19
CA ALA A 18 6.95 20.63 -25.42
C ALA A 18 7.41 20.85 -23.98
N MET A 19 6.71 21.71 -23.25
CA MET A 19 6.63 21.61 -21.82
C MET A 19 6.01 20.24 -21.59
N GLY A 20 6.84 19.21 -21.60
CA GLY A 20 6.51 17.96 -20.98
C GLY A 20 6.16 18.34 -19.57
N GLN A 21 4.87 18.35 -19.25
CA GLN A 21 4.42 18.31 -17.88
C GLN A 21 5.16 17.11 -17.29
N PHE A 22 6.21 17.40 -16.50
CA PHE A 22 6.57 16.52 -15.42
C PHE A 22 5.33 16.48 -14.54
N CYS A 23 4.40 15.59 -14.85
CA CYS A 23 3.40 15.17 -13.89
C CYS A 23 4.23 14.59 -12.75
N PHE A 24 4.41 15.38 -11.69
CA PHE A 24 4.88 14.86 -10.42
C PHE A 24 3.82 13.83 -10.00
N GLN A 25 4.09 12.56 -10.28
CA GLN A 25 3.25 11.48 -9.83
C GLN A 25 3.29 11.49 -8.31
N SER A 26 2.12 11.51 -7.68
CA SER A 26 1.95 11.45 -6.24
C SER A 26 1.32 10.11 -5.88
N VAL A 27 1.61 9.62 -4.67
CA VAL A 27 0.92 8.45 -4.13
C VAL A 27 -0.58 8.66 -4.18
N GLU A 28 -1.32 7.66 -4.67
CA GLU A 28 -2.77 7.66 -4.62
C GLU A 28 -3.23 7.62 -3.16
N LYS A 29 -3.97 8.64 -2.73
CA LYS A 29 -4.34 8.85 -1.34
C LYS A 29 -5.77 8.40 -1.12
N ILE A 30 -5.94 7.23 -0.52
CA ILE A 30 -7.24 6.57 -0.38
C ILE A 30 -7.90 6.74 0.98
N GLY A 31 -7.28 7.54 1.85
CA GLY A 31 -7.75 7.81 3.19
C GLY A 31 -6.91 8.88 3.87
N ALA A 32 -7.25 9.15 5.13
CA ALA A 32 -6.59 10.16 5.95
C ALA A 32 -6.42 9.69 7.40
N ASP A 33 -5.37 10.17 8.05
CA ASP A 33 -5.16 9.97 9.48
C ASP A 33 -6.17 10.76 10.30
N GLN A 34 -6.66 10.12 11.34
CA GLN A 34 -7.50 10.68 12.39
C GLN A 34 -6.74 10.55 13.71
N SER A 35 -6.52 11.68 14.38
CA SER A 35 -5.91 11.66 15.71
C SER A 35 -6.79 10.86 16.67
N TYR A 36 -6.15 10.04 17.50
CA TYR A 36 -6.84 9.19 18.46
C TYR A 36 -5.94 9.00 19.67
N ASN A 37 -6.48 8.59 20.81
CA ASN A 37 -5.65 8.27 21.98
C ASN A 37 -6.33 7.15 22.74
N LEU A 38 -5.76 5.96 22.64
CA LEU A 38 -6.23 4.78 23.32
C LEU A 38 -5.06 3.99 23.87
N THR A 39 -5.16 3.68 25.16
CA THR A 39 -4.31 2.68 25.80
C THR A 39 -5.18 1.49 26.18
N LEU A 40 -4.81 0.30 25.70
CA LEU A 40 -5.45 -0.95 26.16
C LEU A 40 -4.69 -1.52 27.35
N SER A 41 -5.42 -2.17 28.24
CA SER A 41 -4.90 -2.81 29.44
C SER A 41 -5.67 -4.10 29.72
N ALA A 42 -5.36 -4.78 30.83
CA ALA A 42 -6.17 -5.91 31.29
C ALA A 42 -7.61 -5.47 31.62
N ASP A 43 -7.79 -4.25 32.13
CA ASP A 43 -9.11 -3.70 32.51
C ASP A 43 -9.89 -3.18 31.29
N VAL A 44 -9.18 -2.65 30.29
CA VAL A 44 -9.74 -2.22 29.01
C VAL A 44 -9.17 -3.10 27.91
N SER A 45 -9.70 -4.31 27.81
CA SER A 45 -9.17 -5.34 26.91
C SER A 45 -9.77 -5.29 25.51
N THR A 46 -10.84 -4.54 25.26
CA THR A 46 -11.46 -4.42 23.93
C THR A 46 -11.97 -3.02 23.66
N LYS A 47 -11.77 -2.54 22.43
CA LYS A 47 -12.36 -1.30 21.93
C LYS A 47 -12.75 -1.45 20.46
N THR A 48 -13.91 -0.90 20.11
CA THR A 48 -14.29 -0.68 18.71
C THR A 48 -14.06 0.78 18.36
N ILE A 49 -13.33 0.99 17.26
CA ILE A 49 -13.10 2.30 16.63
C ILE A 49 -14.03 2.33 15.41
N THR A 50 -14.77 3.43 15.24
CA THR A 50 -15.72 3.62 14.14
C THR A 50 -15.51 4.99 13.49
N HIS A 51 -15.68 5.07 12.18
CA HIS A 51 -15.65 6.32 11.43
C HIS A 51 -16.70 6.28 10.32
N ASP A 52 -17.71 7.16 10.40
CA ASP A 52 -18.85 7.15 9.48
C ASP A 52 -18.41 7.12 8.02
N LYS A 53 -18.97 6.17 7.24
CA LYS A 53 -18.72 5.98 5.80
C LYS A 53 -17.28 5.69 5.41
N ALA A 54 -16.40 5.35 6.35
CA ALA A 54 -15.04 4.94 5.99
C ALA A 54 -15.08 3.60 5.22
N THR A 55 -14.27 3.51 4.16
CA THR A 55 -14.15 2.26 3.37
C THR A 55 -13.25 1.23 4.04
N TYR A 56 -12.37 1.68 4.94
CA TYR A 56 -11.57 0.84 5.83
C TYR A 56 -11.14 1.63 7.07
N ILE A 57 -10.69 0.91 8.10
CA ILE A 57 -9.96 1.45 9.26
C ILE A 57 -8.61 0.74 9.38
N ALA A 58 -7.52 1.49 9.47
CA ALA A 58 -6.18 0.95 9.77
C ALA A 58 -5.64 1.61 11.04
N LEU A 59 -5.46 0.84 12.11
CA LEU A 59 -4.98 1.35 13.39
C LEU A 59 -3.48 1.60 13.33
N HIS A 60 -3.03 2.75 13.84
CA HIS A 60 -1.61 2.99 14.06
C HIS A 60 -1.27 2.74 15.52
N PHE A 61 -0.29 1.87 15.75
CA PHE A 61 0.28 1.64 17.07
C PHE A 61 1.58 2.44 17.16
N ASN A 62 1.57 3.50 17.96
CA ASN A 62 2.80 4.16 18.36
C ASN A 62 3.72 3.16 19.12
N GLN A 63 3.12 2.34 19.99
CA GLN A 63 3.85 1.30 20.70
C GLN A 63 2.97 0.08 20.99
N LEU A 64 3.51 -1.10 20.73
CA LEU A 64 2.91 -2.38 21.05
C LEU A 64 4.01 -3.28 21.63
N ASP A 65 4.09 -3.38 22.96
CA ASP A 65 5.02 -4.27 23.68
C ASP A 65 4.20 -5.28 24.47
N LEU A 66 4.13 -6.50 23.94
CA LEU A 66 3.33 -7.57 24.50
C LEU A 66 4.22 -8.59 25.22
N PRO A 67 3.87 -8.98 26.48
CA PRO A 67 4.58 -10.04 27.16
C PRO A 67 4.42 -11.37 26.42
N HIS A 68 5.37 -12.29 26.64
CA HIS A 68 5.32 -13.61 26.01
C HIS A 68 3.99 -14.33 26.28
N GLY A 69 3.36 -14.83 25.22
CA GLY A 69 2.06 -15.52 25.29
C GLY A 69 0.84 -14.61 25.26
N ALA A 70 1.01 -13.29 25.25
CA ALA A 70 -0.06 -12.33 25.01
C ALA A 70 -0.18 -11.96 23.52
N SER A 71 -1.35 -11.48 23.12
CA SER A 71 -1.59 -11.04 21.74
C SER A 71 -2.56 -9.86 21.69
N VAL A 72 -2.53 -9.15 20.56
CA VAL A 72 -3.57 -8.18 20.18
C VAL A 72 -4.17 -8.63 18.86
N THR A 73 -5.49 -8.72 18.81
CA THR A 73 -6.25 -9.02 17.58
C THR A 73 -6.91 -7.75 17.09
N VAL A 74 -6.72 -7.41 15.82
CA VAL A 74 -7.47 -6.36 15.11
C VAL A 74 -8.39 -7.06 14.11
N SER A 75 -9.68 -6.74 14.13
CA SER A 75 -10.71 -7.45 13.34
C SER A 75 -11.85 -6.53 12.94
N ALA A 76 -12.71 -7.00 12.03
CA ALA A 76 -14.03 -6.42 11.87
C ALA A 76 -14.88 -6.63 13.15
N PRO A 77 -15.93 -5.82 13.41
CA PRO A 77 -16.76 -5.97 14.61
C PRO A 77 -17.36 -7.37 14.78
N ASP A 78 -17.70 -8.04 13.68
CA ASP A 78 -18.20 -9.42 13.62
C ASP A 78 -17.11 -10.50 13.84
N GLY A 79 -15.85 -10.10 13.96
CA GLY A 79 -14.69 -10.97 14.15
C GLY A 79 -14.07 -11.50 12.86
N GLN A 80 -14.61 -11.17 11.69
CA GLN A 80 -14.00 -11.55 10.42
C GLN A 80 -12.70 -10.78 10.15
N ASN A 81 -11.88 -11.33 9.25
CA ASN A 81 -10.62 -10.71 8.81
C ASN A 81 -9.67 -10.35 9.96
N ALA A 82 -9.71 -11.13 11.03
CA ALA A 82 -8.88 -10.92 12.21
C ALA A 82 -7.38 -11.11 11.90
N VAL A 83 -6.57 -10.17 12.38
CA VAL A 83 -5.11 -10.22 12.33
C VAL A 83 -4.56 -10.12 13.73
N THR A 84 -3.64 -11.02 14.06
CA THR A 84 -3.08 -11.16 15.41
C THR A 84 -1.63 -10.71 15.44
N TYR A 85 -1.32 -9.83 16.38
CA TYR A 85 0.01 -9.31 16.65
C TYR A 85 0.53 -9.83 17.99
N THR A 86 1.82 -10.13 18.05
CA THR A 86 2.54 -10.61 19.23
C THR A 86 3.91 -9.93 19.34
N GLY A 87 4.51 -9.93 20.52
CA GLY A 87 5.85 -9.37 20.72
C GLY A 87 5.89 -7.84 20.68
N LYS A 88 7.00 -7.28 20.16
CA LYS A 88 7.28 -5.85 20.17
C LYS A 88 7.19 -5.25 18.79
N HIS A 89 6.43 -4.16 18.68
CA HIS A 89 6.30 -3.33 17.49
C HIS A 89 6.21 -1.86 17.92
N SER A 90 6.60 -0.95 17.04
CA SER A 90 6.56 0.48 17.30
C SER A 90 6.38 1.22 15.99
N ASP A 91 5.64 2.32 16.03
CA ASP A 91 5.43 3.23 14.89
C ASP A 91 4.98 2.47 13.63
N PHE A 92 3.89 1.71 13.74
CA PHE A 92 3.38 0.90 12.63
C PHE A 92 1.87 0.93 12.47
N TYR A 93 1.41 0.82 11.22
CA TYR A 93 0.00 0.53 10.93
C TYR A 93 -0.26 -0.97 10.93
N ALA A 94 -1.28 -1.39 11.68
CA ALA A 94 -1.89 -2.70 11.52
C ALA A 94 -2.58 -2.83 10.16
N GLU A 95 -2.85 -4.08 9.77
CA GLU A 95 -3.56 -4.41 8.54
C GLU A 95 -4.92 -3.70 8.52
N PHE A 96 -5.29 -3.16 7.37
CA PHE A 96 -6.56 -2.46 7.24
C PHE A 96 -7.73 -3.44 7.41
N ILE A 97 -8.74 -3.00 8.14
CA ILE A 97 -10.02 -3.69 8.26
C ILE A 97 -11.00 -2.99 7.33
N ARG A 98 -11.53 -3.73 6.35
CA ARG A 98 -12.54 -3.21 5.41
C ARG A 98 -13.82 -2.86 6.17
N GLY A 99 -14.41 -1.71 5.84
CA GLY A 99 -15.59 -1.17 6.50
C GLY A 99 -15.29 0.02 7.40
N ASP A 100 -16.35 0.53 8.02
CA ASP A 100 -16.35 1.76 8.82
C ASP A 100 -15.92 1.55 10.28
N ALA A 101 -15.53 0.33 10.64
CA ALA A 101 -15.22 -0.04 12.02
C ALA A 101 -14.11 -1.09 12.11
N ALA A 102 -13.24 -0.93 13.11
CA ALA A 102 -12.27 -1.93 13.53
C ALA A 102 -12.38 -2.18 15.03
N LYS A 103 -12.37 -3.46 15.41
CA LYS A 103 -12.34 -3.93 16.79
C LYS A 103 -10.93 -4.39 17.13
N VAL A 104 -10.35 -3.79 18.16
CA VAL A 104 -9.08 -4.21 18.75
C VAL A 104 -9.34 -4.90 20.08
N THR A 105 -8.76 -6.08 20.25
CA THR A 105 -8.88 -6.88 21.47
C THR A 105 -7.50 -7.32 21.95
N TYR A 106 -7.16 -7.00 23.20
CA TYR A 106 -6.01 -7.53 23.91
C TYR A 106 -6.37 -8.87 24.57
N HIS A 107 -5.50 -9.86 24.38
CA HIS A 107 -5.59 -11.18 24.98
C HIS A 107 -4.42 -11.37 25.95
N ALA A 108 -4.74 -11.45 27.24
CA ALA A 108 -3.77 -11.71 28.30
C ALA A 108 -3.17 -13.12 28.19
N PRO A 109 -1.94 -13.35 28.71
CA PRO A 109 -1.29 -14.65 28.63
C PRO A 109 -1.99 -15.71 29.49
N PRO A 110 -1.96 -17.02 29.11
CA PRO A 110 -2.74 -18.08 29.77
C PRO A 110 -2.40 -18.38 31.23
N LYS A 111 -1.20 -18.04 31.73
CA LYS A 111 -0.76 -18.25 33.12
C LYS A 111 0.13 -17.11 33.61
N GLY A 112 -0.25 -16.50 34.73
CA GLY A 112 0.64 -15.68 35.56
C GLY A 112 0.81 -14.21 35.17
N LYS A 113 1.10 -13.40 36.20
CA LYS A 113 1.46 -11.98 36.15
C LYS A 113 2.69 -11.76 35.25
N GLY A 114 2.48 -11.65 33.95
CA GLY A 114 3.48 -11.11 33.03
C GLY A 114 3.68 -9.62 33.26
N ALA A 115 4.77 -9.07 32.73
CA ALA A 115 4.94 -7.61 32.66
C ALA A 115 3.69 -6.97 32.03
N SER A 116 3.28 -5.80 32.54
CA SER A 116 2.15 -5.07 31.98
C SER A 116 2.38 -4.79 30.50
N PRO A 117 1.39 -5.04 29.62
CA PRO A 117 1.54 -4.74 28.21
C PRO A 117 1.61 -3.22 28.01
N VAL A 118 2.31 -2.77 26.97
CA VAL A 118 2.19 -1.41 26.46
C VAL A 118 1.47 -1.47 25.13
N ILE A 119 0.23 -0.98 25.09
CA ILE A 119 -0.61 -0.99 23.88
C ILE A 119 -1.13 0.43 23.69
N SER A 120 -0.48 1.20 22.83
CA SER A 120 -0.79 2.61 22.59
C SER A 120 -1.13 2.83 21.12
N ILE A 121 -2.35 3.33 20.90
CA ILE A 121 -2.87 3.75 19.60
C ILE A 121 -3.06 5.27 19.64
N ASP A 122 -2.28 5.98 18.84
CA ASP A 122 -2.23 7.46 18.75
C ASP A 122 -3.00 8.00 17.53
N ARG A 123 -3.36 7.13 16.59
CA ARG A 123 -4.19 7.49 15.43
C ARG A 123 -4.75 6.25 14.75
N TYR A 124 -5.68 6.49 13.85
CA TYR A 124 -6.09 5.51 12.86
C TYR A 124 -6.25 6.20 11.51
N ALA A 125 -5.99 5.48 10.43
CA ALA A 125 -6.36 5.96 9.11
C ALA A 125 -7.77 5.48 8.78
N SER A 126 -8.59 6.39 8.26
CA SER A 126 -9.92 6.12 7.73
C SER A 126 -9.90 6.22 6.21
N GLY A 127 -10.35 5.19 5.52
CA GLY A 127 -10.56 5.24 4.08
C GLY A 127 -11.59 6.27 3.69
N PHE A 128 -11.37 6.96 2.57
CA PHE A 128 -12.33 7.91 2.06
C PHE A 128 -13.64 7.21 1.65
N PRO A 129 -14.80 7.88 1.79
CA PRO A 129 -16.07 7.33 1.32
C PRO A 129 -16.03 6.97 -0.17
N GLU A 130 -16.76 5.94 -0.58
CA GLU A 130 -16.87 5.59 -1.99
C GLU A 130 -17.28 6.83 -2.83
N ASN A 131 -16.65 7.01 -3.99
CA ASN A 131 -16.90 8.11 -4.94
C ASN A 131 -16.56 9.54 -4.45
N SER A 132 -15.91 9.68 -3.29
CA SER A 132 -15.45 10.99 -2.80
C SER A 132 -14.15 11.46 -3.45
N GLN A 133 -13.42 10.55 -4.10
CA GLN A 133 -12.17 10.83 -4.79
C GLN A 133 -12.42 11.13 -6.26
N LYS A 134 -12.06 12.33 -6.71
CA LYS A 134 -11.94 12.65 -8.14
C LYS A 134 -10.50 12.40 -8.55
N HIS A 135 -10.21 11.22 -9.10
CA HIS A 135 -8.89 10.96 -9.67
C HIS A 135 -8.77 11.72 -10.99
N PRO A 136 -7.61 12.32 -11.31
CA PRO A 136 -7.32 12.68 -12.68
C PRO A 136 -7.34 11.39 -13.52
N GLU A 137 -8.18 11.37 -14.54
CA GLU A 137 -8.29 10.23 -15.46
C GLU A 137 -6.95 10.05 -16.19
N ALA A 138 -6.29 8.91 -15.99
CA ALA A 138 -5.09 8.52 -16.75
C ALA A 138 -5.43 7.82 -18.08
N ILE A 139 -6.72 7.55 -18.31
CA ILE A 139 -7.22 6.81 -19.47
C ILE A 139 -7.65 7.81 -20.53
N CYS A 140 -6.86 7.89 -21.60
CA CYS A 140 -7.26 8.58 -22.81
C CYS A 140 -8.15 7.64 -23.64
N GLY A 141 -9.48 7.85 -23.60
CA GLY A 141 -10.44 7.06 -24.39
C GLY A 141 -11.27 6.11 -23.55
N LYS A 142 -11.68 4.99 -24.16
CA LYS A 142 -12.49 3.97 -23.46
C LYS A 142 -11.60 3.20 -22.48
N ASP A 143 -12.08 3.02 -21.26
CA ASP A 143 -11.47 2.09 -20.31
C ASP A 143 -11.81 0.65 -20.72
N ASP A 144 -10.81 -0.06 -21.24
CA ASP A 144 -10.89 -1.47 -21.61
C ASP A 144 -10.24 -2.38 -20.56
N SER A 145 -10.01 -1.88 -19.33
CA SER A 145 -9.49 -2.70 -18.25
C SER A 145 -10.50 -3.75 -17.80
N GLU A 146 -10.01 -4.97 -17.55
CA GLU A 146 -10.76 -6.05 -16.92
C GLU A 146 -10.02 -6.51 -15.66
N ALA A 147 -10.74 -7.14 -14.73
CA ALA A 147 -10.13 -7.77 -13.57
C ALA A 147 -9.14 -8.86 -13.99
N ALA A 148 -8.02 -9.00 -13.27
CA ALA A 148 -6.96 -9.95 -13.62
C ALA A 148 -7.48 -11.40 -13.80
N ILE A 149 -8.40 -11.84 -12.95
CA ILE A 149 -9.02 -13.16 -13.00
C ILE A 149 -9.75 -13.45 -14.32
N CYS A 150 -10.23 -12.42 -15.03
CA CYS A 150 -10.86 -12.55 -16.35
C CYS A 150 -9.88 -13.06 -17.42
N TYR A 151 -8.57 -12.85 -17.22
CA TYR A 151 -7.52 -13.28 -18.12
C TYR A 151 -6.96 -14.66 -17.81
N LYS A 152 -7.40 -15.31 -16.72
CA LYS A 152 -6.88 -16.62 -16.31
C LYS A 152 -6.92 -17.67 -17.42
N ASP A 153 -8.05 -17.74 -18.14
CA ASP A 153 -8.24 -18.69 -19.24
C ASP A 153 -7.97 -18.06 -20.62
N LYS A 154 -8.16 -16.73 -20.76
CA LYS A 154 -7.94 -16.01 -22.03
C LYS A 154 -6.45 -15.85 -22.35
N GLU A 155 -5.63 -15.54 -21.34
CA GLU A 155 -4.20 -15.20 -21.45
C GLU A 155 -3.40 -15.85 -20.31
N PRO A 156 -3.36 -17.19 -20.22
CA PRO A 156 -2.87 -17.91 -19.05
C PRO A 156 -1.39 -17.64 -18.70
N THR A 157 -0.57 -17.34 -19.70
CA THR A 157 0.86 -17.03 -19.50
C THR A 157 1.04 -15.68 -18.81
N GLN A 158 0.30 -14.67 -19.25
CA GLN A 158 0.30 -13.31 -18.72
C GLN A 158 -0.31 -13.31 -17.32
N TYR A 159 -1.43 -14.00 -17.14
CA TYR A 159 -2.06 -14.18 -15.83
C TYR A 159 -1.11 -14.82 -14.82
N LYS A 160 -0.40 -15.90 -15.21
CA LYS A 160 0.59 -16.55 -14.33
C LYS A 160 1.72 -15.61 -13.94
N LYS A 161 2.20 -14.75 -14.86
CA LYS A 161 3.23 -13.74 -14.56
C LYS A 161 2.70 -12.61 -13.67
N ALA A 162 1.43 -12.23 -13.84
CA ALA A 162 0.78 -11.19 -13.04
C ALA A 162 0.66 -11.56 -11.56
N GLN A 163 0.76 -12.85 -11.20
CA GLN A 163 0.79 -13.29 -9.79
C GLN A 163 1.96 -12.72 -9.00
N ALA A 164 3.03 -12.26 -9.68
CA ALA A 164 4.16 -11.57 -9.06
C ALA A 164 3.87 -10.09 -8.71
N VAL A 165 2.70 -9.57 -9.08
CA VAL A 165 2.27 -8.20 -8.78
C VAL A 165 1.64 -8.14 -7.39
N ALA A 166 2.01 -7.12 -6.62
CA ALA A 166 1.50 -6.84 -5.29
C ALA A 166 0.82 -5.48 -5.22
N ARG A 167 -0.21 -5.40 -4.39
CA ARG A 167 -0.74 -4.14 -3.87
C ARG A 167 0.14 -3.68 -2.71
N LEU A 168 0.49 -2.39 -2.71
CA LEU A 168 1.25 -1.74 -1.64
C LEU A 168 0.31 -0.79 -0.90
N PHE A 169 0.03 -1.07 0.37
CA PHE A 169 -0.72 -0.18 1.24
C PHE A 169 0.22 0.49 2.24
N MET A 170 0.36 1.81 2.11
CA MET A 170 1.47 2.55 2.70
C MET A 170 0.96 3.59 3.69
N ASN A 171 1.53 3.62 4.89
CA ASN A 171 1.23 4.62 5.94
C ASN A 171 -0.28 4.82 6.15
N GLY A 172 -1.04 3.71 6.20
CA GLY A 172 -2.48 3.70 6.45
C GLY A 172 -3.36 4.34 5.37
N SER A 173 -2.81 4.96 4.32
CA SER A 173 -3.59 5.85 3.44
C SER A 173 -3.13 5.90 1.99
N GLY A 174 -1.94 5.40 1.67
CA GLY A 174 -1.42 5.38 0.31
C GLY A 174 -1.65 4.04 -0.36
N LEU A 175 -2.01 4.06 -1.65
CA LEU A 175 -1.94 2.88 -2.51
C LEU A 175 -0.94 3.07 -3.63
N CYS A 176 -0.21 1.99 -3.89
CA CYS A 176 0.63 1.82 -5.06
C CYS A 176 0.65 0.35 -5.48
N THR A 177 1.37 0.08 -6.56
CA THR A 177 1.64 -1.25 -7.06
C THR A 177 3.14 -1.52 -7.01
N GLY A 178 3.51 -2.77 -6.83
CA GLY A 178 4.87 -3.24 -7.08
C GLY A 178 4.86 -4.66 -7.62
N TRP A 179 6.02 -5.17 -8.02
CA TRP A 179 6.14 -6.55 -8.49
C TRP A 179 7.48 -7.16 -8.08
N LEU A 180 7.46 -8.48 -7.82
CA LEU A 180 8.67 -9.23 -7.54
C LEU A 180 9.61 -9.22 -8.75
N PHE A 181 10.88 -8.98 -8.49
CA PHE A 181 11.93 -8.91 -9.50
C PHE A 181 13.12 -9.78 -9.10
N GLY A 182 13.28 -10.91 -9.78
CA GLY A 182 14.23 -11.96 -9.40
C GLY A 182 13.78 -12.80 -8.21
N SER A 183 14.60 -13.80 -7.86
CA SER A 183 14.21 -14.88 -6.95
C SER A 183 14.44 -14.62 -5.45
N GLU A 184 15.00 -13.47 -5.08
CA GLU A 184 15.45 -13.19 -3.71
C GLU A 184 14.50 -12.29 -2.92
N GLY A 185 13.27 -12.09 -3.41
CA GLY A 185 12.27 -11.25 -2.74
C GLY A 185 12.47 -9.75 -2.95
N HIS A 186 13.24 -9.35 -3.96
CA HIS A 186 13.27 -7.95 -4.39
C HIS A 186 11.94 -7.57 -5.04
N LEU A 187 11.49 -6.36 -4.79
CA LEU A 187 10.28 -5.78 -5.36
C LEU A 187 10.60 -4.41 -5.96
N ILE A 188 10.11 -4.16 -7.17
CA ILE A 188 10.19 -2.86 -7.82
C ILE A 188 8.86 -2.13 -7.64
N THR A 189 8.93 -0.84 -7.34
CA THR A 189 7.80 0.11 -7.33
C THR A 189 8.31 1.50 -7.74
N ASN A 190 7.49 2.55 -7.63
CA ASN A 190 7.89 3.91 -7.95
C ASN A 190 8.58 4.63 -6.78
N ASN A 191 9.43 5.61 -7.09
CA ASN A 191 10.05 6.50 -6.08
C ASN A 191 8.97 7.29 -5.33
N HIS A 192 7.96 7.76 -6.04
CA HIS A 192 6.89 8.52 -5.39
C HIS A 192 6.11 7.65 -4.38
N CYS A 193 6.07 6.33 -4.54
CA CYS A 193 5.49 5.38 -3.58
C CYS A 193 6.39 5.18 -2.36
N ILE A 194 7.64 4.77 -2.58
CA ILE A 194 8.64 4.53 -1.52
C ILE A 194 9.89 5.36 -1.84
N GLY A 195 9.91 6.60 -1.37
CA GLY A 195 11.00 7.54 -1.69
C GLY A 195 12.24 7.41 -0.82
N ASP A 196 12.12 6.75 0.34
CA ASP A 196 13.19 6.63 1.32
C ASP A 196 12.99 5.43 2.27
N ALA A 197 14.01 5.17 3.08
CA ALA A 197 13.99 4.10 4.09
C ALA A 197 12.97 4.32 5.21
N SER A 198 12.54 5.56 5.48
CA SER A 198 11.50 5.82 6.47
C SER A 198 10.14 5.34 5.97
N LYS A 199 9.81 5.61 4.70
CA LYS A 199 8.58 5.13 4.06
C LYS A 199 8.52 3.61 3.98
N ALA A 200 9.67 2.95 3.78
CA ALA A 200 9.79 1.50 3.70
C ALA A 200 9.38 0.75 4.98
N LYS A 201 9.38 1.41 6.15
CA LYS A 201 8.99 0.82 7.44
C LYS A 201 7.49 0.55 7.58
N ASN A 202 6.66 1.24 6.78
CA ASN A 202 5.21 1.24 6.91
C ASN A 202 4.55 0.93 5.56
N VAL A 203 4.82 -0.26 5.05
CA VAL A 203 4.31 -0.76 3.76
C VAL A 203 3.79 -2.17 3.93
N GLN A 204 2.48 -2.34 3.82
CA GLN A 204 1.86 -3.64 3.70
C GLN A 204 1.97 -4.11 2.25
N VAL A 205 2.63 -5.26 2.05
CA VAL A 205 2.78 -5.88 0.73
C VAL A 205 1.79 -7.03 0.64
N GLU A 206 0.82 -6.89 -0.26
CA GLU A 206 -0.30 -7.82 -0.40
C GLU A 206 -0.32 -8.43 -1.80
N PHE A 207 -0.15 -9.76 -1.86
CA PHE A 207 -0.22 -10.52 -3.11
C PHE A 207 -1.57 -11.21 -3.26
N ALA A 208 -1.91 -11.58 -4.50
CA ALA A 208 -3.17 -12.24 -4.84
C ALA A 208 -4.40 -11.47 -4.33
N ALA A 209 -4.32 -10.14 -4.35
CA ALA A 209 -5.44 -9.24 -4.05
C ALA A 209 -6.42 -9.16 -5.23
N GLU A 210 -6.90 -10.32 -5.68
CA GLU A 210 -7.82 -10.50 -6.80
C GLU A 210 -9.10 -11.20 -6.34
N CYS A 211 -10.22 -10.94 -7.01
CA CYS A 211 -11.48 -11.61 -6.70
C CYS A 211 -11.51 -13.02 -7.32
N ALA A 212 -12.34 -13.89 -6.76
CA ALA A 212 -12.42 -15.29 -7.22
C ALA A 212 -13.02 -15.46 -8.62
N THR A 213 -13.82 -14.49 -9.09
CA THR A 213 -14.51 -14.57 -10.39
C THR A 213 -14.46 -13.24 -11.15
N CYS A 214 -14.53 -13.31 -12.48
CA CYS A 214 -14.50 -12.14 -13.37
C CYS A 214 -15.68 -11.18 -13.14
N ASN A 215 -16.85 -11.71 -12.79
CA ASN A 215 -18.07 -10.92 -12.57
C ASN A 215 -18.28 -10.53 -11.11
N ASP A 216 -17.29 -10.72 -10.24
CA ASP A 216 -17.40 -10.33 -8.83
C ASP A 216 -17.58 -8.80 -8.73
N PRO A 217 -18.64 -8.31 -8.06
CA PRO A 217 -18.89 -6.87 -7.94
C PRO A 217 -17.80 -6.13 -7.13
N ASN A 218 -16.94 -6.84 -6.41
CA ASN A 218 -15.80 -6.23 -5.72
C ASN A 218 -14.60 -5.95 -6.64
N ASN A 219 -14.59 -6.44 -7.89
CA ASN A 219 -13.51 -6.19 -8.84
C ASN A 219 -13.32 -4.69 -9.13
N THR A 220 -14.40 -3.91 -9.05
CA THR A 220 -14.37 -2.44 -9.29
C THR A 220 -14.26 -1.63 -7.99
N LYS A 221 -14.13 -2.30 -6.84
CA LYS A 221 -14.05 -1.64 -5.54
C LYS A 221 -12.61 -1.61 -5.07
N GLN A 222 -12.13 -0.42 -4.71
CA GLN A 222 -10.84 -0.27 -4.06
C GLN A 222 -10.79 -1.11 -2.77
N LEU A 223 -9.70 -1.86 -2.60
CA LEU A 223 -9.55 -2.87 -1.52
C LEU A 223 -10.69 -3.91 -1.47
N GLY A 224 -11.41 -4.10 -2.58
CA GLY A 224 -12.58 -4.97 -2.74
C GLY A 224 -12.30 -6.41 -2.40
N CYS A 225 -11.20 -6.90 -2.93
CA CYS A 225 -10.76 -8.28 -2.76
C CYS A 225 -9.45 -8.32 -1.97
N LYS A 226 -9.48 -9.18 -0.95
CA LYS A 226 -8.40 -9.37 0.02
C LYS A 226 -7.48 -10.47 -0.49
N GLY A 227 -6.18 -10.17 -0.50
CA GLY A 227 -5.10 -11.10 -0.76
C GLY A 227 -4.40 -11.52 0.53
N LYS A 228 -3.16 -11.99 0.39
CA LYS A 228 -2.28 -12.31 1.52
C LYS A 228 -1.28 -11.17 1.73
N VAL A 229 -1.36 -10.52 2.88
CA VAL A 229 -0.30 -9.60 3.34
C VAL A 229 0.89 -10.45 3.79
N VAL A 230 2.03 -10.31 3.10
CA VAL A 230 3.25 -11.12 3.37
C VAL A 230 4.30 -10.36 4.16
N ALA A 231 4.15 -9.04 4.28
CA ALA A 231 5.02 -8.16 5.06
C ALA A 231 4.30 -6.85 5.39
N SER A 232 4.65 -6.23 6.53
CA SER A 232 4.22 -4.89 6.96
C SER A 232 5.33 -3.84 6.87
N SER A 233 6.53 -4.25 6.46
CA SER A 233 7.66 -3.39 6.14
C SER A 233 8.53 -4.06 5.07
N VAL A 234 9.37 -3.25 4.42
CA VAL A 234 10.35 -3.71 3.43
C VAL A 234 11.70 -3.08 3.71
N GLU A 235 12.77 -3.76 3.32
CA GLU A 235 14.12 -3.20 3.33
C GLU A 235 14.29 -2.27 2.12
N PHE A 236 14.69 -1.03 2.37
CA PHE A 236 15.00 -0.08 1.32
C PHE A 236 16.38 -0.36 0.73
N ILE A 237 16.46 -0.61 -0.58
CA ILE A 237 17.73 -0.92 -1.26
C ILE A 237 18.22 0.28 -2.05
N HIS A 238 17.39 0.81 -2.94
CA HIS A 238 17.78 1.90 -3.82
C HIS A 238 16.57 2.64 -4.39
N THR A 239 16.74 3.93 -4.69
CA THR A 239 15.73 4.70 -5.42
C THR A 239 16.36 5.70 -6.38
N ASN A 240 15.64 6.02 -7.44
CA ASN A 240 15.98 7.11 -8.35
C ASN A 240 14.73 7.97 -8.58
N LYS A 241 14.81 9.23 -8.14
CA LYS A 241 13.70 10.19 -8.26
C LYS A 241 13.47 10.64 -9.71
N ALA A 242 14.51 10.75 -10.53
CA ALA A 242 14.38 11.20 -11.91
C ALA A 242 13.74 10.15 -12.81
N LEU A 243 13.99 8.87 -12.52
CA LEU A 243 13.43 7.71 -13.24
C LEU A 243 12.20 7.11 -12.55
N ASP A 244 11.79 7.69 -11.42
CA ASP A 244 10.66 7.29 -10.59
C ASP A 244 10.57 5.77 -10.32
N TYR A 245 11.68 5.17 -9.87
CA TYR A 245 11.69 3.78 -9.41
C TYR A 245 12.38 3.62 -8.06
N THR A 246 11.94 2.61 -7.32
CA THR A 246 12.54 2.13 -6.07
C THR A 246 12.64 0.61 -6.12
N LEU A 247 13.81 0.12 -5.70
CA LEU A 247 14.05 -1.28 -5.38
C LEU A 247 13.99 -1.44 -3.86
N VAL A 248 13.15 -2.36 -3.41
CA VAL A 248 13.05 -2.78 -2.00
C VAL A 248 13.19 -4.30 -1.91
N LYS A 249 13.37 -4.83 -0.71
CA LYS A 249 13.41 -6.27 -0.44
C LYS A 249 12.41 -6.65 0.63
N ILE A 250 11.62 -7.69 0.35
CA ILE A 250 10.66 -8.25 1.29
C ILE A 250 11.36 -9.32 2.12
N ASN A 251 11.39 -9.13 3.43
CA ASN A 251 11.96 -10.10 4.36
C ASN A 251 10.92 -11.19 4.72
N SER A 252 10.52 -11.99 3.73
CA SER A 252 9.56 -13.08 3.88
C SER A 252 10.01 -14.32 3.11
N LYS A 253 9.78 -15.51 3.70
CA LYS A 253 10.08 -16.81 3.06
C LYS A 253 8.92 -17.33 2.19
N ASP A 254 7.77 -16.65 2.24
CA ASP A 254 6.51 -17.13 1.66
C ASP A 254 6.23 -16.57 0.25
N LEU A 255 7.27 -16.29 -0.54
CA LEU A 255 7.11 -15.60 -1.83
C LEU A 255 7.08 -16.55 -3.04
N ALA A 256 7.52 -17.79 -2.88
CA ALA A 256 7.69 -18.73 -3.99
C ALA A 256 6.40 -19.01 -4.78
N ALA A 257 5.23 -18.95 -4.11
CA ALA A 257 3.93 -19.16 -4.74
C ALA A 257 3.56 -18.10 -5.79
N TYR A 258 4.15 -16.91 -5.71
CA TYR A 258 3.83 -15.76 -6.57
C TYR A 258 4.76 -15.65 -7.80
N GLY A 259 5.83 -16.44 -7.85
CA GLY A 259 6.84 -16.32 -8.90
C GLY A 259 7.60 -14.98 -8.84
N TYR A 260 8.14 -14.55 -9.97
CA TYR A 260 8.81 -13.26 -10.12
C TYR A 260 8.94 -12.88 -11.59
N LEU A 261 9.14 -11.59 -11.86
CA LEU A 261 9.51 -11.09 -13.18
C LEU A 261 11.03 -10.96 -13.28
N THR A 262 11.54 -10.99 -14.51
CA THR A 262 12.96 -10.76 -14.83
C THR A 262 13.08 -9.74 -15.95
N ALA A 263 14.22 -9.06 -16.00
CA ALA A 263 14.58 -8.32 -17.19
C ALA A 263 14.82 -9.31 -18.35
N ARG A 264 14.56 -8.84 -19.57
CA ARG A 264 15.07 -9.49 -20.78
C ARG A 264 16.53 -9.08 -20.96
N GLU A 265 17.32 -9.97 -21.58
CA GLU A 265 18.71 -9.68 -21.91
C GLU A 265 18.84 -8.51 -22.91
N SER A 266 17.86 -8.36 -23.80
CA SER A 266 17.74 -7.26 -24.75
C SER A 266 16.27 -6.89 -24.98
N GLY A 267 16.05 -5.79 -25.72
CA GLY A 267 14.73 -5.18 -25.92
C GLY A 267 13.68 -6.04 -26.65
N PRO A 268 12.48 -5.49 -26.89
CA PRO A 268 11.47 -6.15 -27.72
C PRO A 268 11.95 -6.38 -29.17
#